data_AF-A0A6A4GQI8-F1
#
_entry.id   AF-A0A6A4GQI8-F1
#
_cell.length_a   1.000
_cell.length_b   1.000
_cell.length_c   1.000
_cell.angle_alpha   90.00
_cell.angle_beta   90.00
_cell.angle_gamma   90.00
#
_symmetry.space_group_name_H-M   'P 1'
#
loop_
_entity.id
_entity.type
_entity.pdbx_description
1 polymer ?
#
loop_
_entity_poly.entity_id
_entity_poly.type
_entity_poly.pdbx_seq_one_letter_code
_entity_poly.pdbx_strand_id
1 'polypeptide(L)'
;LSKDELDRCIHCLPPCYGVHHFKNGISSLSQMSGVERKNMGRILLACLVGCDTMPKRALTAVRAILDFIYLSQYTIHDDDTLSYMDNALKTWHKYKDSFIQTGVHKDLNIPKFHLLQHYVEAIRFLGATDNYNTEMFERLHIDFAKKGWQASNKRDEFHHMTLVAFPNRKTSIHLTVNLLGFWNNKLSSKLLLILKCSSPTQLEMMSFMHLCKQLPFQQLDIYHSFKFSHELLEEGNLEQKDVVEASPLNEGRFDTVVVLTADTAETVGLEGILLYFELRVGRVKVLFCLPTQLKLIGTHTTPAPSYWPKAPLAYIEWFTVPTLTAQQQKQHNMSTVQQSALQADGFHPWSIIPLTNICQSCMLSPNFASTATHNQASWTSYNILDSATSFFINNWVSVYTYKTIYKE
;
A
#
# COMPACT_ATOMS: atom_id res chain seq x y z
N LEU A 1 15.66 -5.03 20.40
CA LEU A 1 14.26 -4.53 20.45
C LEU A 1 13.50 -5.22 21.58
N SER A 2 12.84 -4.47 22.46
CA SER A 2 11.93 -5.07 23.47
C SER A 2 10.57 -5.40 22.84
N LYS A 3 9.75 -6.19 23.54
CA LYS A 3 8.39 -6.53 23.08
C LYS A 3 7.51 -5.28 22.98
N ASP A 4 7.52 -4.45 24.01
CA ASP A 4 6.72 -3.22 24.08
C ASP A 4 7.09 -2.24 22.96
N GLU A 5 8.38 -2.16 22.62
CA GLU A 5 8.86 -1.30 21.55
C GLU A 5 8.39 -1.78 20.18
N LEU A 6 8.39 -3.09 19.93
CA LEU A 6 7.85 -3.66 18.70
C LEU A 6 6.34 -3.44 18.59
N ASP A 7 5.60 -3.68 19.66
CA ASP A 7 4.15 -3.47 19.69
C ASP A 7 3.79 -1.99 19.49
N ARG A 8 4.58 -1.07 20.07
CA ARG A 8 4.47 0.37 19.83
C ARG A 8 4.70 0.72 18.36
N CYS A 9 5.75 0.20 17.74
CA CYS A 9 6.02 0.42 16.31
C CYS A 9 4.84 -0.06 15.45
N ILE A 10 4.32 -1.25 15.74
CA ILE A 10 3.20 -1.86 15.02
C ILE A 10 1.92 -1.03 15.20
N HIS A 11 1.63 -0.57 16.42
CA HIS A 11 0.49 0.26 16.74
C HIS A 11 0.51 1.60 15.97
N CYS A 12 1.68 2.19 15.81
CA CYS A 12 1.84 3.49 15.14
C CYS A 12 1.75 3.41 13.62
N LEU A 13 1.75 2.22 13.01
CA LEU A 13 1.73 2.10 11.56
C LEU A 13 0.43 2.72 10.98
N PRO A 14 0.52 3.53 9.92
CA PRO A 14 -0.66 4.09 9.30
C PRO A 14 -1.53 2.98 8.69
N PRO A 15 -2.87 3.13 8.68
CA PRO A 15 -3.75 2.20 8.01
C PRO A 15 -3.38 2.09 6.52
N CYS A 16 -3.45 0.89 5.97
CA CYS A 16 -3.24 0.64 4.55
C CYS A 16 -4.17 -0.48 4.10
N TYR A 17 -4.66 -0.40 2.86
CA TYR A 17 -5.52 -1.43 2.32
C TYR A 17 -4.81 -2.79 2.28
N GLY A 18 -5.56 -3.85 2.57
CA GLY A 18 -5.03 -5.20 2.58
C GLY A 18 -4.13 -5.53 3.77
N VAL A 19 -3.78 -4.59 4.65
CA VAL A 19 -2.95 -4.84 5.85
C VAL A 19 -3.81 -4.80 7.12
N HIS A 20 -3.76 -5.86 7.91
CA HIS A 20 -4.41 -5.91 9.21
C HIS A 20 -3.72 -4.97 10.20
N HIS A 21 -4.48 -4.06 10.80
CA HIS A 21 -3.98 -3.15 11.82
C HIS A 21 -4.05 -3.78 13.22
N PHE A 22 -2.89 -4.07 13.81
CA PHE A 22 -2.78 -4.67 15.14
C PHE A 22 -2.83 -3.60 16.23
N LYS A 23 -4.05 -3.20 16.61
CA LYS A 23 -4.29 -2.13 17.60
C LYS A 23 -3.59 -2.33 18.95
N ASN A 24 -3.39 -3.57 19.38
CA ASN A 24 -2.74 -3.90 20.66
C ASN A 24 -1.36 -4.56 20.46
N GLY A 25 -0.73 -4.34 19.30
CA GLY A 25 0.47 -5.06 18.91
C GLY A 25 0.22 -6.55 18.67
N ILE A 26 1.30 -7.33 18.67
CA ILE A 26 1.30 -8.77 18.42
C ILE A 26 1.66 -9.60 19.64
N SER A 27 2.28 -9.02 20.68
CA SER A 27 2.76 -9.80 21.84
C SER A 27 1.65 -10.40 22.69
N SER A 28 0.43 -9.86 22.60
CA SER A 28 -0.75 -10.35 23.35
C SER A 28 -1.46 -11.53 22.67
N LEU A 29 -1.08 -11.90 21.45
CA LEU A 29 -1.74 -12.96 20.68
C LEU A 29 -1.26 -14.34 21.17
N SER A 30 -2.16 -15.10 21.81
CA SER A 30 -1.87 -16.45 22.30
C SER A 30 -2.01 -17.54 21.22
N GLN A 31 -2.92 -17.35 20.25
CA GLN A 31 -3.12 -18.24 19.11
C GLN A 31 -3.18 -17.41 17.83
N MET A 32 -2.24 -17.64 16.91
CA MET A 32 -2.15 -16.91 15.65
C MET A 32 -2.71 -17.72 14.49
N SER A 33 -3.77 -17.19 13.89
CA SER A 33 -4.36 -17.66 12.64
C SER A 33 -3.38 -17.53 11.46
N GLY A 34 -3.68 -18.22 10.35
CA GLY A 34 -2.91 -18.08 9.11
C GLY A 34 -2.96 -16.66 8.54
N VAL A 35 -4.11 -16.00 8.64
CA VAL A 35 -4.30 -14.61 8.17
C VAL A 35 -3.45 -13.63 8.97
N GLU A 36 -3.40 -13.78 10.29
CA GLU A 36 -2.54 -12.94 11.15
C GLU A 36 -1.06 -13.14 10.82
N ARG A 37 -0.61 -14.39 10.63
CA ARG A 37 0.77 -14.68 10.21
C ARG A 37 1.14 -14.03 8.88
N LYS A 38 0.24 -14.09 7.89
CA LYS A 38 0.45 -13.42 6.59
C LYS A 38 0.59 -11.90 6.80
N ASN A 39 -0.28 -11.29 7.60
CA ASN A 39 -0.21 -9.85 7.89
C ASN A 39 1.04 -9.45 8.69
N MET A 40 1.50 -10.28 9.62
CA MET A 40 2.76 -10.04 10.34
C MET A 40 3.94 -10.02 9.35
N GLY A 41 3.99 -10.95 8.39
CA GLY A 41 5.01 -10.95 7.34
C GLY A 41 5.04 -9.65 6.52
N ARG A 42 3.90 -8.99 6.36
CA ARG A 42 3.78 -7.72 5.61
C ARG A 42 4.35 -6.51 6.34
N ILE A 43 4.37 -6.51 7.67
CA ILE A 43 4.71 -5.32 8.47
C ILE A 43 6.01 -5.47 9.27
N LEU A 44 6.44 -6.69 9.59
CA LEU A 44 7.54 -6.91 10.53
C LEU A 44 8.84 -6.25 10.06
N LEU A 45 9.25 -6.46 8.80
CA LEU A 45 10.50 -5.86 8.33
C LEU A 45 10.44 -4.33 8.31
N ALA A 46 9.28 -3.75 7.99
CA ALA A 46 9.05 -2.31 8.02
C ALA A 46 9.22 -1.73 9.44
N CYS A 47 8.72 -2.42 10.48
CA CYS A 47 8.96 -2.04 11.87
C CYS A 47 10.43 -2.20 12.27
N LEU A 48 11.06 -3.32 11.91
CA LEU A 48 12.42 -3.64 12.35
C LEU A 48 13.49 -2.72 11.75
N VAL A 49 13.32 -2.30 10.50
CA VAL A 49 14.29 -1.45 9.79
C VAL A 49 14.36 -0.05 10.35
N GLY A 50 13.25 0.45 10.88
CA GLY A 50 13.26 1.72 11.60
C GLY A 50 13.94 1.63 12.96
N CYS A 51 14.34 0.47 13.48
CA CYS A 51 14.92 0.38 14.82
C CYS A 51 16.45 0.22 14.78
N ASP A 52 17.20 1.20 15.32
CA ASP A 52 18.68 1.17 15.37
C ASP A 52 19.26 0.01 16.19
N THR A 53 18.48 -0.52 17.14
CA THR A 53 18.90 -1.64 17.99
C THR A 53 18.97 -2.99 17.26
N MET A 54 18.50 -3.06 16.01
CA MET A 54 18.43 -4.31 15.26
C MET A 54 19.76 -4.66 14.58
N PRO A 55 20.30 -5.88 14.80
CA PRO A 55 21.49 -6.32 14.09
C PRO A 55 21.27 -6.33 12.57
N LYS A 56 22.11 -5.63 11.81
CA LYS A 56 22.03 -5.54 10.34
C LYS A 56 22.03 -6.91 9.65
N ARG A 57 22.76 -7.88 10.22
CA ARG A 57 22.76 -9.29 9.75
C ARG A 57 21.37 -9.92 9.89
N ALA A 58 20.72 -9.73 11.04
CA ALA A 58 19.37 -10.23 11.28
C ALA A 58 18.35 -9.60 10.33
N LEU A 59 18.42 -8.28 10.11
CA LEU A 59 17.58 -7.59 9.12
C LEU A 59 17.74 -8.18 7.70
N THR A 60 18.99 -8.43 7.30
CA THR A 60 19.29 -9.05 6.00
C THR A 60 18.75 -10.48 5.91
N ALA A 61 18.80 -11.25 7.00
CA ALA A 61 18.21 -12.58 7.06
C ALA A 61 16.68 -12.54 6.96
N VAL A 62 16.01 -11.62 7.68
CA VAL A 62 14.55 -11.43 7.58
C VAL A 62 14.17 -11.05 6.15
N ARG A 63 14.87 -10.08 5.53
CA ARG A 63 14.67 -9.70 4.12
C ARG A 63 14.78 -10.91 3.21
N ALA A 64 15.84 -11.70 3.34
CA ALA A 64 16.08 -12.85 2.48
C ALA A 64 14.98 -13.92 2.56
N ILE A 65 14.39 -14.12 3.74
CA ILE A 65 13.25 -15.05 3.88
C ILE A 65 11.96 -14.46 3.31
N LEU A 66 11.75 -13.15 3.45
CA LEU A 66 10.61 -12.49 2.81
C LEU A 66 10.75 -12.53 1.28
N ASP A 67 11.93 -12.25 0.73
CA ASP A 67 12.22 -12.39 -0.70
C ASP A 67 11.82 -13.78 -1.20
N PHE A 68 12.29 -14.83 -0.52
CA PHE A 68 11.95 -16.21 -0.87
C PHE A 68 10.44 -16.47 -0.82
N ILE A 69 9.75 -15.99 0.23
CA ILE A 69 8.31 -16.16 0.39
C ILE A 69 7.53 -15.43 -0.72
N TYR A 70 7.95 -14.22 -1.09
CA TYR A 70 7.27 -13.43 -2.12
C TYR A 70 7.53 -13.98 -3.52
N LEU A 71 8.78 -14.36 -3.83
CA LEU A 71 9.14 -14.99 -5.09
C LEU A 71 8.42 -16.33 -5.28
N SER A 72 8.33 -17.18 -4.24
CA SER A 72 7.63 -18.48 -4.35
C SER A 72 6.12 -18.37 -4.59
N GLN A 73 5.52 -17.20 -4.40
CA GLN A 73 4.12 -16.90 -4.71
C GLN A 73 3.92 -16.39 -6.15
N TYR A 74 4.97 -16.31 -6.96
CA TYR A 74 4.82 -15.99 -8.37
C TYR A 74 4.12 -17.15 -9.07
N THR A 75 3.17 -16.82 -9.95
CA THR A 75 2.40 -17.79 -10.73
C THR A 75 3.18 -18.29 -11.96
N ILE A 76 4.20 -17.54 -12.36
CA ILE A 76 5.08 -17.83 -13.50
C ILE A 76 6.51 -17.69 -13.01
N HIS A 77 7.34 -18.67 -13.38
CA HIS A 77 8.76 -18.71 -13.08
C HIS A 77 9.56 -18.93 -14.36
N ASP A 78 10.67 -18.23 -14.45
CA ASP A 78 11.74 -18.37 -15.41
C ASP A 78 13.07 -18.66 -14.69
N ASP A 79 14.16 -18.85 -15.43
CA ASP A 79 15.45 -19.17 -14.83
C ASP A 79 15.98 -18.03 -13.94
N ASP A 80 15.64 -16.78 -14.24
CA ASP A 80 16.06 -15.60 -13.47
C ASP A 80 15.34 -15.54 -12.11
N THR A 81 14.01 -15.65 -12.09
CA THR A 81 13.22 -15.69 -10.85
C THR A 81 13.56 -16.89 -9.97
N LEU A 82 13.86 -18.05 -10.55
CA LEU A 82 14.37 -19.21 -9.81
C LEU A 82 15.77 -18.95 -9.24
N SER A 83 16.65 -18.29 -10.00
CA SER A 83 17.98 -17.85 -9.51
C SER A 83 17.85 -16.87 -8.35
N TYR A 84 16.89 -15.94 -8.40
CA TYR A 84 16.59 -15.03 -7.30
C TYR A 84 16.13 -15.77 -6.03
N MET A 85 15.29 -16.80 -6.17
CA MET A 85 14.90 -17.66 -5.04
C MET A 85 16.09 -18.37 -4.41
N ASP A 86 16.97 -18.96 -5.23
CA ASP A 86 18.19 -19.61 -4.75
C ASP A 86 19.11 -18.62 -4.03
N ASN A 87 19.26 -17.41 -4.57
CA ASN A 87 20.09 -16.36 -3.99
C ASN A 87 19.52 -15.83 -2.67
N ALA A 88 18.19 -15.71 -2.56
CA ALA A 88 17.50 -15.39 -1.32
C ALA A 88 17.77 -16.46 -0.26
N LEU A 89 17.66 -17.75 -0.62
CA LEU A 89 17.91 -18.85 0.31
C LEU A 89 19.39 -18.94 0.75
N LYS A 90 20.35 -18.71 -0.17
CA LYS A 90 21.78 -18.60 0.16
C LYS A 90 22.03 -17.45 1.14
N THR A 91 21.40 -16.29 0.90
CA THR A 91 21.51 -15.11 1.78
C THR A 91 20.96 -15.41 3.17
N TRP A 92 19.81 -16.08 3.26
CA TRP A 92 19.26 -16.57 4.52
C TRP A 92 20.26 -17.47 5.26
N HIS A 93 20.78 -18.51 4.61
CA HIS A 93 21.71 -19.44 5.24
C HIS A 93 22.99 -18.75 5.72
N LYS A 94 23.46 -17.72 5.02
CA LYS A 94 24.62 -16.92 5.39
C LYS A 94 24.41 -16.07 6.66
N TYR A 95 23.20 -15.58 6.89
CA TYR A 95 22.93 -14.60 7.96
C TYR A 95 22.03 -15.11 9.10
N LYS A 96 21.36 -16.26 8.96
CA LYS A 96 20.45 -16.80 9.97
C LYS A 96 21.11 -17.10 11.32
N ASP A 97 22.43 -17.29 11.33
CA ASP A 97 23.22 -17.50 12.54
C ASP A 97 23.13 -16.34 13.53
N SER A 98 22.77 -15.13 13.05
CA SER A 98 22.55 -13.97 13.91
C SER A 98 21.46 -14.22 14.97
N PHE A 99 20.42 -14.99 14.66
CA PHE A 99 19.34 -15.28 15.63
C PHE A 99 19.81 -16.20 16.77
N ILE A 100 20.74 -17.11 16.47
CA ILE A 100 21.37 -17.99 17.45
C ILE A 100 22.33 -17.18 18.33
N GLN A 101 23.15 -16.31 17.72
CA GLN A 101 24.07 -15.42 18.44
C GLN A 101 23.35 -14.47 19.40
N THR A 102 22.16 -14.00 19.03
CA THR A 102 21.31 -13.17 19.92
C THR A 102 20.60 -13.98 21.02
N GLY A 103 20.74 -15.31 21.04
CA GLY A 103 20.13 -16.17 22.05
C GLY A 103 18.61 -16.35 21.92
N VAL A 104 18.02 -15.95 20.79
CA VAL A 104 16.56 -16.05 20.56
C VAL A 104 16.12 -17.50 20.40
N HIS A 105 16.97 -18.35 19.83
CA HIS A 105 16.72 -19.77 19.65
C HIS A 105 18.03 -20.58 19.71
N LYS A 106 17.97 -21.83 20.17
CA LYS A 106 19.15 -22.71 20.34
C LYS A 106 19.77 -23.12 18.99
N ASP A 107 18.92 -23.51 18.06
CA ASP A 107 19.28 -23.89 16.68
C ASP A 107 18.20 -23.41 15.71
N LEU A 108 18.38 -23.60 14.40
CA LEU A 108 17.34 -23.29 13.41
C LEU A 108 17.00 -24.51 12.55
N ASN A 109 17.05 -25.71 13.15
CA ASN A 109 16.74 -26.98 12.50
C ASN A 109 15.23 -27.21 12.47
N ILE A 110 14.51 -26.26 11.88
CA ILE A 110 13.06 -26.28 11.77
C ILE A 110 12.72 -26.91 10.42
N PRO A 111 11.86 -27.96 10.37
CA PRO A 111 11.52 -28.65 9.12
C PRO A 111 11.06 -27.71 8.00
N LYS A 112 10.34 -26.64 8.36
CA LYS A 112 9.89 -25.62 7.40
C LYS A 112 11.03 -24.88 6.73
N PHE A 113 12.15 -24.63 7.42
CA PHE A 113 13.33 -24.00 6.81
C PHE A 113 14.11 -24.98 5.94
N HIS A 114 14.14 -26.27 6.29
CA HIS A 114 14.75 -27.29 5.44
C HIS A 114 13.96 -27.47 4.14
N LEU A 115 12.62 -27.49 4.23
CA LEU A 115 11.74 -27.64 3.07
C LEU A 115 12.00 -26.58 1.97
N LEU A 116 12.41 -25.36 2.35
CA LEU A 116 12.71 -24.29 1.38
C LEU A 116 13.78 -24.70 0.36
N GLN A 117 14.70 -25.60 0.71
CA GLN A 117 15.75 -26.09 -0.19
C GLN A 117 15.20 -26.88 -1.40
N HIS A 118 13.97 -27.36 -1.30
CA HIS A 118 13.33 -28.18 -2.34
C HIS A 118 12.34 -27.40 -3.21
N TYR A 119 12.09 -26.11 -2.93
CA TYR A 119 11.08 -25.36 -3.68
C TYR A 119 11.47 -25.14 -5.13
N VAL A 120 12.71 -24.76 -5.43
CA VAL A 120 13.15 -24.50 -6.81
C VAL A 120 13.06 -25.78 -7.66
N GLU A 121 13.46 -26.91 -7.08
CA GLU A 121 13.30 -28.23 -7.70
C GLU A 121 11.83 -28.60 -7.88
N ALA A 122 11.00 -28.44 -6.85
CA ALA A 122 9.57 -28.69 -6.92
C ALA A 122 8.88 -27.81 -7.98
N ILE A 123 9.25 -26.53 -8.09
CA ILE A 123 8.68 -25.62 -9.10
C ILE A 123 9.04 -26.08 -10.51
N ARG A 124 10.27 -26.54 -10.74
CA ARG A 124 10.68 -27.11 -12.03
C ARG A 124 9.93 -28.38 -12.40
N PHE A 125 9.60 -29.23 -11.41
CA PHE A 125 8.92 -30.51 -11.67
C PHE A 125 7.39 -30.41 -11.69
N LEU A 126 6.79 -29.54 -10.88
CA LEU A 126 5.35 -29.49 -10.60
C LEU A 126 4.68 -28.19 -11.05
N GLY A 127 5.45 -27.20 -11.51
CA GLY A 127 4.96 -25.85 -11.83
C GLY A 127 4.93 -24.92 -10.61
N ALA A 128 4.33 -23.74 -10.76
CA ALA A 128 4.23 -22.76 -9.67
C ALA A 128 3.49 -23.31 -8.44
N THR A 129 3.79 -22.75 -7.26
CA THR A 129 3.37 -23.32 -5.96
C THR A 129 1.86 -23.29 -5.73
N ASP A 130 1.14 -22.44 -6.46
CA ASP A 130 -0.32 -22.35 -6.47
C ASP A 130 -0.99 -23.60 -7.06
N ASN A 131 -0.31 -24.34 -7.94
CA ASN A 131 -0.84 -25.56 -8.57
C ASN A 131 -1.00 -26.75 -7.62
N TYR A 132 -0.27 -26.77 -6.50
CA TYR A 132 -0.25 -27.91 -5.57
C TYR A 132 -0.35 -27.50 -4.09
N ASN A 133 -0.81 -26.27 -3.81
CA ASN A 133 -1.10 -25.86 -2.44
C ASN A 133 -2.42 -26.46 -1.91
N THR A 134 -2.61 -26.41 -0.60
CA THR A 134 -3.80 -26.94 0.06
C THR A 134 -4.91 -25.90 0.26
N GLU A 135 -4.69 -24.64 -0.15
CA GLU A 135 -5.65 -23.55 0.09
C GLU A 135 -6.96 -23.78 -0.64
N MET A 136 -6.90 -24.34 -1.86
CA MET A 136 -8.10 -24.74 -2.61
C MET A 136 -8.97 -25.69 -1.78
N PHE A 137 -8.37 -26.73 -1.20
CA PHE A 137 -9.10 -27.70 -0.38
C PHE A 137 -9.63 -27.08 0.92
N GLU A 138 -8.87 -26.20 1.58
CA GLU A 138 -9.34 -25.46 2.76
C GLU A 138 -10.55 -24.58 2.45
N ARG A 139 -10.59 -23.94 1.26
CA ARG A 139 -11.74 -23.16 0.81
C ARG A 139 -12.98 -24.03 0.60
N LEU A 140 -12.80 -25.21 0.01
CA LEU A 140 -13.88 -26.19 -0.16
C LEU A 140 -14.43 -26.64 1.20
N HIS A 141 -13.60 -26.78 2.25
CA HIS A 141 -14.09 -27.05 3.60
C HIS A 141 -14.98 -25.93 4.17
N ILE A 142 -14.77 -24.66 3.80
CA ILE A 142 -15.67 -23.57 4.24
C ILE A 142 -17.04 -23.75 3.61
N ASP A 143 -17.08 -23.94 2.29
CA ASP A 143 -18.32 -24.00 1.53
C ASP A 143 -19.10 -25.29 1.77
N PHE A 144 -18.42 -26.44 1.72
CA PHE A 144 -19.06 -27.75 1.84
C PHE A 144 -19.21 -28.24 3.28
N ALA A 145 -18.31 -27.88 4.19
CA ALA A 145 -18.40 -28.34 5.58
C ALA A 145 -18.99 -27.26 6.50
N LYS A 146 -18.37 -26.08 6.61
CA LYS A 146 -18.75 -25.10 7.64
C LYS A 146 -20.11 -24.46 7.39
N LYS A 147 -20.38 -23.98 6.17
CA LYS A 147 -21.68 -23.36 5.83
C LYS A 147 -22.83 -24.36 5.91
N GLY A 148 -22.63 -25.56 5.37
CA GLY A 148 -23.62 -26.65 5.49
C GLY A 148 -23.88 -27.02 6.95
N TRP A 149 -22.83 -27.16 7.77
CA TRP A 149 -22.96 -27.44 9.19
C TRP A 149 -23.75 -26.36 9.94
N GLN A 150 -23.44 -25.08 9.69
CA GLN A 150 -24.13 -23.95 10.30
C GLN A 150 -25.61 -23.87 9.90
N ALA A 151 -25.94 -24.26 8.66
CA ALA A 151 -27.31 -24.31 8.15
C ALA A 151 -28.08 -25.57 8.59
N SER A 152 -27.40 -26.56 9.15
CA SER A 152 -28.03 -27.82 9.58
C SER A 152 -28.64 -27.71 10.97
N ASN A 153 -29.62 -28.55 11.26
CA ASN A 153 -30.19 -28.71 12.61
C ASN A 153 -29.32 -29.59 13.54
N LYS A 154 -28.07 -29.92 13.13
CA LYS A 154 -27.06 -30.68 13.91
C LYS A 154 -27.54 -32.04 14.47
N ARG A 155 -28.54 -32.64 13.82
CA ARG A 155 -29.13 -33.95 14.20
C ARG A 155 -29.10 -34.98 13.07
N ASP A 156 -29.09 -34.53 11.81
CA ASP A 156 -28.92 -35.35 10.60
C ASP A 156 -28.07 -34.57 9.60
N GLU A 157 -26.85 -34.24 10.03
CA GLU A 157 -25.96 -33.29 9.38
C GLU A 157 -25.61 -33.66 7.92
N PHE A 158 -25.39 -34.94 7.63
CA PHE A 158 -24.91 -35.38 6.32
C PHE A 158 -25.92 -35.10 5.20
N HIS A 159 -27.21 -35.45 5.40
CA HIS A 159 -28.25 -35.18 4.41
C HIS A 159 -28.47 -33.67 4.19
N HIS A 160 -28.50 -32.89 5.28
CA HIS A 160 -28.73 -31.44 5.21
C HIS A 160 -27.55 -30.67 4.59
N MET A 161 -26.31 -31.06 4.90
CA MET A 161 -25.11 -30.42 4.34
C MET A 161 -25.03 -30.59 2.81
N THR A 162 -25.46 -31.75 2.31
CA THR A 162 -25.45 -32.06 0.87
C THR A 162 -26.50 -31.23 0.11
N LEU A 163 -27.65 -30.92 0.71
CA LEU A 163 -28.73 -30.13 0.08
C LEU A 163 -28.43 -28.62 0.01
N VAL A 164 -27.70 -28.06 0.98
CA VAL A 164 -27.40 -26.62 1.07
C VAL A 164 -26.25 -26.18 0.16
N ALA A 165 -25.35 -27.09 -0.23
CA ALA A 165 -24.13 -26.78 -0.97
C ALA A 165 -24.31 -26.37 -2.45
N PHE A 166 -25.45 -26.68 -3.07
CA PHE A 166 -25.64 -26.57 -4.53
C PHE A 166 -26.28 -25.29 -5.13
N PRO A 167 -26.86 -24.28 -4.42
CA PRO A 167 -27.55 -23.20 -5.14
C PRO A 167 -26.78 -21.91 -5.48
N ASN A 168 -25.54 -21.64 -5.04
CA ASN A 168 -25.02 -20.25 -5.09
C ASN A 168 -23.61 -20.09 -5.70
N ARG A 169 -23.53 -20.05 -7.04
CA ARG A 169 -22.44 -19.38 -7.77
C ARG A 169 -22.94 -18.01 -8.26
N LYS A 170 -22.52 -16.93 -7.60
CA LYS A 170 -22.65 -15.55 -8.12
C LYS A 170 -21.27 -15.09 -8.57
N THR A 171 -21.12 -14.88 -9.87
CA THR A 171 -19.98 -14.19 -10.49
C THR A 171 -20.42 -12.76 -10.83
N SER A 172 -19.68 -11.76 -10.35
CA SER A 172 -19.78 -10.38 -10.83
C SER A 172 -18.45 -9.99 -11.42
N ILE A 173 -18.46 -9.64 -12.71
CA ILE A 173 -17.36 -9.09 -13.48
C ILE A 173 -17.65 -7.60 -13.68
N HIS A 174 -16.70 -6.72 -13.41
CA HIS A 174 -16.76 -5.33 -13.86
C HIS A 174 -15.42 -4.90 -14.44
N LEU A 175 -15.45 -4.59 -15.75
CA LEU A 175 -14.35 -4.06 -16.53
C LEU A 175 -14.28 -2.53 -16.46
N THR A 176 -13.04 -2.05 -16.35
CA THR A 176 -12.52 -0.68 -16.35
C THR A 176 -12.33 -0.15 -17.78
N VAL A 177 -12.32 1.18 -17.99
CA VAL A 177 -11.53 1.84 -19.07
C VAL A 177 -11.05 3.25 -18.65
N ASN A 178 -9.77 3.52 -18.95
CA ASN A 178 -8.97 4.76 -18.79
C ASN A 178 -9.33 5.89 -19.79
N LEU A 179 -8.86 7.13 -19.54
CA LEU A 179 -8.04 7.94 -20.48
C LEU A 179 -7.66 9.36 -19.95
N LEU A 180 -6.50 9.82 -20.44
CA LEU A 180 -5.58 10.91 -20.07
C LEU A 180 -6.03 12.37 -20.34
N GLY A 181 -5.32 13.34 -19.71
CA GLY A 181 -5.05 14.68 -20.28
C GLY A 181 -4.75 15.82 -19.28
N PHE A 182 -3.52 16.37 -19.33
CA PHE A 182 -2.91 17.44 -18.49
C PHE A 182 -3.69 18.76 -18.36
N TRP A 183 -3.60 19.45 -17.20
CA TRP A 183 -4.20 20.79 -17.00
C TRP A 183 -3.45 21.80 -16.09
N ASN A 184 -3.88 23.05 -16.20
CA ASN A 184 -3.13 24.32 -16.09
C ASN A 184 -3.15 25.00 -14.69
N ASN A 185 -2.06 25.69 -14.33
CA ASN A 185 -1.64 26.13 -12.97
C ASN A 185 -2.46 27.25 -12.27
N LYS A 186 -3.59 27.72 -12.81
CA LYS A 186 -4.27 28.95 -12.32
C LYS A 186 -5.54 28.73 -11.49
N LEU A 187 -6.21 27.58 -11.64
CA LEU A 187 -7.39 27.20 -10.84
C LEU A 187 -7.02 26.56 -9.50
N SER A 188 -5.79 26.04 -9.41
CA SER A 188 -5.32 25.15 -8.36
C SER A 188 -5.11 25.86 -7.01
N SER A 189 -4.57 27.07 -7.02
CA SER A 189 -4.29 27.86 -5.80
C SER A 189 -5.56 28.32 -5.07
N LYS A 190 -6.70 28.45 -5.77
CA LYS A 190 -7.97 28.90 -5.16
C LYS A 190 -8.79 27.76 -4.54
N LEU A 191 -8.71 26.55 -5.10
CA LEU A 191 -9.34 25.37 -4.52
C LEU A 191 -8.63 24.92 -3.22
N LEU A 192 -7.32 25.19 -3.14
CA LEU A 192 -6.42 24.79 -2.05
C LEU A 192 -6.84 25.31 -0.67
N LEU A 193 -7.22 26.59 -0.58
CA LEU A 193 -7.69 27.21 0.65
C LEU A 193 -8.99 26.56 1.17
N ILE A 194 -9.77 25.97 0.26
CA ILE A 194 -11.08 25.40 0.57
C ILE A 194 -10.97 24.00 1.18
N LEU A 195 -10.04 23.20 0.67
CA LEU A 195 -9.85 21.80 1.08
C LEU A 195 -9.04 21.64 2.37
N LYS A 196 -8.46 22.74 2.91
CA LYS A 196 -7.54 22.76 4.07
C LYS A 196 -8.24 22.61 5.44
N CYS A 197 -9.54 22.80 5.53
CA CYS A 197 -10.18 23.07 6.82
C CYS A 197 -10.54 21.80 7.60
N SER A 198 -9.55 21.11 8.17
CA SER A 198 -9.81 20.15 9.26
C SER A 198 -10.06 20.85 10.60
N SER A 199 -9.69 22.13 10.76
CA SER A 199 -10.09 23.03 11.87
C SER A 199 -9.51 24.46 11.68
N PRO A 200 -10.17 25.34 10.89
CA PRO A 200 -9.61 26.65 10.55
C PRO A 200 -9.69 27.64 11.72
N THR A 201 -8.68 28.49 11.85
CA THR A 201 -8.75 29.68 12.71
C THR A 201 -9.70 30.73 12.11
N GLN A 202 -10.23 31.63 12.96
CA GLN A 202 -11.24 32.62 12.55
C GLN A 202 -10.75 33.54 11.40
N LEU A 203 -9.45 33.81 11.33
CA LEU A 203 -8.80 34.62 10.28
C LEU A 203 -8.69 33.86 8.94
N GLU A 204 -8.41 32.56 8.99
CA GLU A 204 -8.39 31.67 7.82
C GLU A 204 -9.79 31.50 7.23
N MET A 205 -10.83 31.43 8.08
CA MET A 205 -12.23 31.40 7.63
C MET A 205 -12.66 32.67 6.87
N MET A 206 -12.19 33.85 7.29
CA MET A 206 -12.52 35.10 6.60
C MET A 206 -11.85 35.20 5.21
N SER A 207 -10.58 34.78 5.12
CA SER A 207 -9.85 34.70 3.85
C SER A 207 -10.45 33.64 2.91
N PHE A 208 -10.86 32.50 3.46
CA PHE A 208 -11.59 31.42 2.79
C PHE A 208 -12.89 31.93 2.15
N MET A 209 -13.71 32.67 2.90
CA MET A 209 -14.98 33.21 2.41
C MET A 209 -14.79 34.23 1.27
N HIS A 210 -13.66 34.94 1.24
CA HIS A 210 -13.34 35.84 0.14
C HIS A 210 -12.90 35.09 -1.13
N LEU A 211 -12.14 34.00 -0.98
CA LEU A 211 -11.64 33.21 -2.10
C LEU A 211 -12.73 32.35 -2.76
N CYS A 212 -13.63 31.76 -1.95
CA CYS A 212 -14.79 31.00 -2.43
C CYS A 212 -15.70 31.82 -3.34
N LYS A 213 -15.82 33.14 -3.10
CA LYS A 213 -16.58 34.07 -3.96
C LYS A 213 -15.99 34.23 -5.36
N GLN A 214 -14.75 33.81 -5.58
CA GLN A 214 -14.04 33.95 -6.87
C GLN A 214 -14.03 32.66 -7.70
N LEU A 215 -14.54 31.54 -7.17
CA LEU A 215 -14.67 30.31 -7.94
C LEU A 215 -15.93 30.34 -8.80
N PRO A 216 -15.89 29.78 -10.01
CA PRO A 216 -17.05 29.74 -10.89
C PRO A 216 -18.12 28.72 -10.43
N PHE A 217 -17.92 28.04 -9.30
CA PHE A 217 -18.83 27.07 -8.70
C PHE A 217 -18.86 27.22 -7.18
N GLN A 218 -20.00 26.86 -6.58
CA GLN A 218 -20.23 26.92 -5.14
C GLN A 218 -20.17 25.55 -4.47
N GLN A 219 -20.23 24.48 -5.24
CA GLN A 219 -20.30 23.10 -4.77
C GLN A 219 -19.36 22.23 -5.61
N LEU A 220 -18.82 21.19 -4.97
CA LEU A 220 -17.92 20.23 -5.57
C LEU A 220 -18.29 18.84 -5.05
N ASP A 221 -18.35 17.86 -5.95
CA ASP A 221 -18.60 16.48 -5.57
C ASP A 221 -17.32 15.89 -4.97
N ILE A 222 -17.36 15.54 -3.69
CA ILE A 222 -16.23 14.98 -2.94
C ILE A 222 -16.49 13.50 -2.64
N TYR A 223 -15.47 12.69 -2.81
CA TYR A 223 -15.48 11.26 -2.51
C TYR A 223 -14.48 10.95 -1.38
N HIS A 224 -14.80 9.95 -0.56
CA HIS A 224 -13.95 9.56 0.58
C HIS A 224 -13.09 8.33 0.29
N SER A 225 -13.35 7.60 -0.78
CA SER A 225 -12.53 6.48 -1.20
C SER A 225 -12.72 6.18 -2.68
N PHE A 226 -11.73 5.55 -3.30
CA PHE A 226 -11.90 4.92 -4.60
C PHE A 226 -11.29 3.52 -4.58
N LYS A 227 -11.81 2.67 -5.46
CA LYS A 227 -11.37 1.28 -5.62
C LYS A 227 -10.97 1.06 -7.07
N PHE A 228 -9.91 0.32 -7.28
CA PHE A 228 -9.45 -0.06 -8.60
C PHE A 228 -8.88 -1.46 -8.56
N SER A 229 -8.60 -2.02 -9.72
CA SER A 229 -8.05 -3.37 -9.85
C SER A 229 -6.86 -3.30 -10.78
N HIS A 230 -5.84 -4.08 -10.46
CA HIS A 230 -4.70 -4.23 -11.34
C HIS A 230 -5.04 -5.28 -12.40
N GLU A 231 -4.90 -4.93 -13.68
CA GLU A 231 -4.78 -5.93 -14.73
C GLU A 231 -3.42 -6.59 -14.55
N LEU A 232 -3.39 -7.67 -13.76
CA LEU A 232 -2.23 -8.54 -13.74
C LEU A 232 -2.13 -9.19 -15.12
N LEU A 233 -0.95 -9.18 -15.73
CA LEU A 233 -0.66 -9.85 -17.02
C LEU A 233 -0.81 -11.39 -16.95
N GLU A 234 -1.32 -11.92 -15.84
CA GLU A 234 -1.36 -13.34 -15.49
C GLU A 234 -2.79 -13.86 -15.62
N GLU A 235 -3.05 -14.65 -16.66
CA GLU A 235 -4.34 -15.30 -16.88
C GLU A 235 -4.69 -16.24 -15.71
N GLY A 236 -5.78 -15.93 -15.00
CA GLY A 236 -6.38 -16.84 -14.00
C GLY A 236 -6.38 -16.34 -12.55
N ASN A 237 -5.76 -15.20 -12.24
CA ASN A 237 -5.80 -14.65 -10.89
C ASN A 237 -7.07 -13.82 -10.63
N LEU A 238 -7.60 -13.92 -9.40
CA LEU A 238 -8.67 -13.04 -8.91
C LEU A 238 -8.18 -11.59 -9.02
N GLU A 239 -8.97 -10.69 -9.62
CA GLU A 239 -8.73 -9.24 -9.64
C GLU A 239 -8.11 -8.79 -8.31
N GLN A 240 -6.82 -8.42 -8.30
CA GLN A 240 -6.24 -7.85 -7.09
C GLN A 240 -6.79 -6.43 -6.97
N LYS A 241 -7.76 -6.29 -6.07
CA LYS A 241 -8.39 -5.01 -5.77
C LYS A 241 -7.47 -4.21 -4.89
N ASP A 242 -7.51 -2.90 -5.07
CA ASP A 242 -6.88 -1.94 -4.20
C ASP A 242 -7.88 -0.84 -3.86
N VAL A 243 -7.71 -0.23 -2.69
CA VAL A 243 -8.60 0.80 -2.17
C VAL A 243 -7.75 1.90 -1.53
N VAL A 244 -8.08 3.13 -1.88
CA VAL A 244 -7.44 4.32 -1.31
C VAL A 244 -8.51 5.15 -0.63
N GLU A 245 -8.28 5.49 0.63
CA GLU A 245 -9.17 6.33 1.44
C GLU A 245 -8.61 7.74 1.63
N ALA A 246 -9.48 8.73 1.45
CA ALA A 246 -9.20 10.15 1.62
C ALA A 246 -10.44 10.81 2.25
N SER A 247 -10.65 10.52 3.53
CA SER A 247 -11.82 10.95 4.30
C SER A 247 -11.39 11.91 5.40
N PRO A 248 -11.95 13.12 5.49
CA PRO A 248 -11.75 14.00 6.64
C PRO A 248 -12.61 13.58 7.85
N LEU A 249 -13.47 12.57 7.72
CA LEU A 249 -14.36 12.11 8.79
C LEU A 249 -13.61 11.25 9.82
N ASN A 250 -14.11 11.20 11.07
CA ASN A 250 -13.61 10.32 12.15
C ASN A 250 -12.08 10.40 12.35
N GLU A 251 -11.58 11.57 12.75
CA GLU A 251 -10.14 11.88 12.97
C GLU A 251 -9.30 12.00 11.69
N GLY A 252 -9.89 11.71 10.53
CA GLY A 252 -9.25 11.88 9.23
C GLY A 252 -8.39 10.67 8.83
N ARG A 253 -8.65 10.12 7.66
CA ARG A 253 -7.85 9.06 7.04
C ARG A 253 -7.47 9.47 5.62
N PHE A 254 -6.17 9.54 5.40
CA PHE A 254 -5.59 9.99 4.13
C PHE A 254 -4.46 9.04 3.77
N ASP A 255 -4.77 8.08 2.90
CA ASP A 255 -3.88 7.01 2.50
C ASP A 255 -2.78 7.55 1.55
N THR A 256 -1.65 6.86 1.57
CA THR A 256 -0.51 7.15 0.70
C THR A 256 -0.53 6.27 -0.55
N VAL A 257 -0.11 6.83 -1.68
CA VAL A 257 -0.18 6.21 -2.99
C VAL A 257 1.10 6.40 -3.78
N VAL A 258 1.35 5.47 -4.71
CA VAL A 258 2.35 5.61 -5.75
C VAL A 258 1.72 6.24 -6.99
N VAL A 259 2.36 7.26 -7.53
CA VAL A 259 1.93 7.99 -8.73
C VAL A 259 3.04 7.95 -9.77
N LEU A 260 2.68 7.69 -11.02
CA LEU A 260 3.57 7.90 -12.16
C LEU A 260 3.47 9.35 -12.62
N THR A 261 4.61 10.05 -12.60
CA THR A 261 4.72 11.40 -13.14
C THR A 261 5.55 11.40 -14.42
N ALA A 262 5.09 12.12 -15.43
CA ALA A 262 5.73 12.23 -16.74
C ALA A 262 6.50 13.55 -16.80
N ASP A 263 7.47 13.73 -15.90
CA ASP A 263 8.04 15.06 -15.65
C ASP A 263 9.39 15.28 -16.38
N THR A 264 9.97 14.25 -17.02
CA THR A 264 11.25 14.36 -17.73
C THR A 264 11.21 13.70 -19.11
N ALA A 265 10.83 14.49 -20.13
CA ALA A 265 11.09 14.15 -21.53
C ALA A 265 12.46 14.72 -21.94
N GLU A 266 13.52 13.90 -21.92
CA GLU A 266 14.75 14.28 -22.60
C GLU A 266 14.53 14.17 -24.12
N THR A 267 14.63 15.30 -24.81
CA THR A 267 14.51 15.34 -26.27
C THR A 267 15.82 14.83 -26.86
N VAL A 268 15.85 13.58 -27.29
CA VAL A 268 16.96 13.05 -28.12
C VAL A 268 16.46 12.96 -29.57
N GLY A 269 17.30 13.37 -30.51
CA GLY A 269 16.93 13.83 -31.85
C GLY A 269 16.14 12.87 -32.74
N LEU A 270 15.42 13.48 -33.69
CA LEU A 270 14.74 13.01 -34.92
C LEU A 270 13.92 11.70 -34.95
N GLU A 271 13.96 10.81 -33.96
CA GLU A 271 13.03 9.68 -33.85
C GLU A 271 12.71 9.37 -32.37
N GLY A 272 11.57 9.89 -31.88
CA GLY A 272 10.91 9.42 -30.66
C GLY A 272 11.21 10.20 -29.37
N ILE A 273 10.14 10.60 -28.67
CA ILE A 273 10.20 11.07 -27.29
C ILE A 273 10.27 9.84 -26.38
N LEU A 274 11.40 9.61 -25.71
CA LEU A 274 11.48 8.67 -24.59
C LEU A 274 10.88 9.36 -23.36
N LEU A 275 9.64 9.00 -23.01
CA LEU A 275 9.00 9.41 -21.75
C LEU A 275 9.58 8.55 -20.62
N TYR A 276 10.45 9.11 -19.80
CA TYR A 276 10.79 8.51 -18.51
C TYR A 276 9.67 8.85 -17.52
N PHE A 277 9.00 7.82 -17.01
CA PHE A 277 8.05 7.98 -15.91
C PHE A 277 8.80 7.87 -14.59
N GLU A 278 8.70 8.90 -13.76
CA GLU A 278 9.24 8.87 -12.41
C GLU A 278 8.19 8.39 -11.43
N LEU A 279 8.61 7.54 -10.50
CA LEU A 279 7.77 7.03 -9.43
C LEU A 279 7.80 8.00 -8.24
N ARG A 280 6.67 8.63 -7.95
CA ARG A 280 6.51 9.53 -6.81
C ARG A 280 5.55 8.97 -5.79
N VAL A 281 5.73 9.35 -4.53
CA VAL A 281 4.83 8.98 -3.43
C VAL A 281 4.11 10.23 -2.94
N GLY A 282 2.80 10.13 -2.77
CA GLY A 282 1.99 11.21 -2.25
C GLY A 282 0.87 10.72 -1.34
N ARG A 283 0.37 11.62 -0.49
CA ARG A 283 -0.78 11.40 0.38
C ARG A 283 -2.01 12.02 -0.26
N VAL A 284 -3.05 11.22 -0.47
CA VAL A 284 -4.30 11.71 -1.07
C VAL A 284 -5.12 12.40 0.02
N LYS A 285 -5.35 13.71 -0.10
CA LYS A 285 -6.21 14.42 0.88
C LYS A 285 -7.66 14.54 0.42
N VAL A 286 -7.90 14.68 -0.88
CA VAL A 286 -9.26 14.87 -1.41
C VAL A 286 -9.42 14.19 -2.75
N LEU A 287 -10.54 13.51 -2.93
CA LEU A 287 -10.99 12.96 -4.22
C LEU A 287 -12.22 13.75 -4.65
N PHE A 288 -12.26 14.23 -5.90
CA PHE A 288 -13.36 15.05 -6.36
C PHE A 288 -13.59 15.00 -7.87
N CYS A 289 -14.78 15.41 -8.30
CA CYS A 289 -15.11 15.68 -9.70
C CYS A 289 -15.41 17.17 -9.88
N LEU A 290 -14.93 17.77 -10.96
CA LEU A 290 -15.34 19.12 -11.33
C LEU A 290 -16.79 19.11 -11.83
N PRO A 291 -17.59 20.14 -11.51
CA PRO A 291 -18.98 20.18 -11.94
C PRO A 291 -19.07 20.29 -13.46
N THR A 292 -20.04 19.59 -14.05
CA THR A 292 -20.30 19.60 -15.50
C THR A 292 -21.11 20.83 -15.93
N GLN A 293 -21.77 21.51 -14.99
CA GLN A 293 -22.54 22.73 -15.20
C GLN A 293 -22.20 23.77 -14.12
N LEU A 294 -22.10 25.03 -14.52
CA LEU A 294 -21.80 26.16 -13.65
C LEU A 294 -23.05 27.02 -13.49
N LYS A 295 -23.36 27.41 -12.25
CA LYS A 295 -24.41 28.40 -11.96
C LYS A 295 -23.78 29.78 -11.98
N LEU A 296 -24.11 30.58 -12.99
CA LEU A 296 -23.77 32.00 -13.00
C LEU A 296 -24.75 32.77 -12.11
N ILE A 297 -24.42 34.01 -11.77
CA ILE A 297 -25.26 34.88 -10.93
C ILE A 297 -26.68 34.95 -11.54
N GLY A 298 -27.68 34.35 -10.86
CA GLY A 298 -29.06 34.20 -11.34
C GLY A 298 -29.54 32.74 -11.40
N THR A 299 -30.51 32.43 -12.27
CA THR A 299 -31.07 31.07 -12.47
C THR A 299 -30.47 30.32 -13.68
N HIS A 300 -29.56 30.96 -14.43
CA HIS A 300 -28.99 30.37 -15.65
C HIS A 300 -27.81 29.45 -15.34
N THR A 301 -27.88 28.22 -15.84
CA THR A 301 -26.77 27.26 -15.85
C THR A 301 -26.08 27.27 -17.21
N THR A 302 -24.75 27.31 -17.20
CA THR A 302 -23.92 27.17 -18.40
C THR A 302 -23.10 25.88 -18.32
N PRO A 303 -22.84 25.18 -19.44
CA PRO A 303 -21.96 24.02 -19.42
C PRO A 303 -20.57 24.42 -18.93
N ALA A 304 -19.92 23.52 -18.20
CA ALA A 304 -18.53 23.71 -17.80
C ALA A 304 -17.63 23.83 -19.04
N PRO A 305 -16.50 24.55 -18.94
CA PRO A 305 -15.59 24.71 -20.07
C PRO A 305 -15.15 23.35 -20.63
N SER A 306 -15.14 23.21 -21.95
CA SER A 306 -14.84 21.93 -22.63
C SER A 306 -13.45 21.38 -22.30
N TYR A 307 -12.53 22.25 -21.92
CA TYR A 307 -11.18 21.91 -21.52
C TYR A 307 -11.08 21.33 -20.10
N TRP A 308 -12.13 21.42 -19.26
CA TRP A 308 -12.06 20.84 -17.93
C TRP A 308 -12.00 19.31 -17.97
N PRO A 309 -11.18 18.69 -17.11
CA PRO A 309 -11.15 17.25 -17.00
C PRO A 309 -12.52 16.74 -16.54
N LYS A 310 -13.04 15.77 -17.28
CA LYS A 310 -14.28 15.06 -16.95
C LYS A 310 -14.04 13.84 -16.05
N ALA A 311 -12.78 13.42 -15.96
CA ALA A 311 -12.37 12.31 -15.11
C ALA A 311 -12.27 12.75 -13.63
N PRO A 312 -12.47 11.81 -12.68
CA PRO A 312 -12.20 12.06 -11.28
C PRO A 312 -10.75 12.52 -11.04
N LEU A 313 -10.59 13.45 -10.09
CA LEU A 313 -9.30 14.04 -9.71
C LEU A 313 -8.97 13.77 -8.25
N ALA A 314 -7.67 13.74 -7.95
CA ALA A 314 -7.12 13.61 -6.62
C ALA A 314 -6.23 14.81 -6.30
N TYR A 315 -6.46 15.44 -5.15
CA TYR A 315 -5.49 16.36 -4.54
C TYR A 315 -4.49 15.54 -3.71
N ILE A 316 -3.21 15.70 -4.05
CA ILE A 316 -2.11 14.94 -3.48
C ILE A 316 -1.07 15.88 -2.88
N GLU A 317 -0.69 15.61 -1.64
CA GLU A 317 0.49 16.17 -1.01
C GLU A 317 1.68 15.25 -1.22
N TRP A 318 2.78 15.80 -1.71
CA TRP A 318 3.93 15.03 -2.13
C TRP A 318 4.95 14.85 -1.02
N PHE A 319 5.48 13.62 -0.94
CA PHE A 319 6.74 13.36 -0.26
C PHE A 319 7.92 13.66 -1.20
N THR A 320 9.13 13.67 -0.63
CA THR A 320 10.36 13.75 -1.42
C THR A 320 10.45 12.56 -2.39
N VAL A 321 11.24 12.73 -3.46
CA VAL A 321 11.52 11.63 -4.39
C VAL A 321 12.09 10.44 -3.61
N PRO A 322 11.61 9.20 -3.85
CA PRO A 322 12.13 8.02 -3.18
C PRO A 322 13.63 7.83 -3.45
N THR A 323 14.40 7.65 -2.39
CA THR A 323 15.84 7.41 -2.48
C THR A 323 16.19 6.04 -1.90
N LEU A 324 17.10 5.33 -2.55
CA LEU A 324 17.57 4.03 -2.08
C LEU A 324 19.10 3.99 -2.20
N THR A 325 19.78 3.94 -1.06
CA THR A 325 21.24 3.78 -1.05
C THR A 325 21.63 2.32 -1.30
N ALA A 326 22.83 2.10 -1.84
CA ALA A 326 23.35 0.74 -2.07
C ALA A 326 23.43 -0.10 -0.77
N GLN A 327 23.63 0.54 0.39
CA GLN A 327 23.61 -0.15 1.68
C GLN A 327 22.19 -0.59 2.05
N GLN A 328 21.20 0.29 1.91
CA GLN A 328 19.79 -0.03 2.20
C GLN A 328 19.27 -1.13 1.27
N GLN A 329 19.60 -1.06 -0.02
CA GLN A 329 19.27 -2.10 -1.01
C GLN A 329 19.74 -3.49 -0.54
N LYS A 330 21.00 -3.59 -0.09
CA LYS A 330 21.57 -4.85 0.40
C LYS A 330 20.94 -5.34 1.71
N GLN A 331 20.53 -4.43 2.60
CA GLN A 331 20.08 -4.77 3.95
C GLN A 331 18.59 -5.09 4.01
N HIS A 332 17.74 -4.20 3.50
CA HIS A 332 16.28 -4.30 3.65
C HIS A 332 15.49 -3.93 2.38
N ASN A 333 16.14 -3.30 1.41
CA ASN A 333 15.60 -2.88 0.12
C ASN A 333 14.35 -2.00 0.15
N MET A 334 14.20 -1.15 1.17
CA MET A 334 13.08 -0.19 1.26
C MET A 334 13.59 1.21 0.99
N SER A 335 13.01 1.88 -0.01
CA SER A 335 13.36 3.26 -0.34
C SER A 335 12.88 4.22 0.76
N THR A 336 13.64 5.28 0.99
CA THR A 336 13.32 6.33 1.96
C THR A 336 12.66 7.51 1.27
N VAL A 337 11.60 8.02 1.91
CA VAL A 337 10.95 9.29 1.59
C VAL A 337 10.90 10.16 2.84
N GLN A 338 10.79 11.47 2.67
CA GLN A 338 10.66 12.44 3.75
C GLN A 338 9.46 13.34 3.49
N GLN A 339 8.93 13.95 4.55
CA GLN A 339 8.01 15.07 4.40
C GLN A 339 8.73 16.18 3.63
N SER A 340 8.14 16.61 2.52
CA SER A 340 8.70 17.69 1.72
C SER A 340 8.70 18.99 2.53
N ALA A 341 9.75 19.82 2.42
CA ALA A 341 9.78 21.11 3.09
C ALA A 341 8.59 22.00 2.66
N LEU A 342 8.09 22.83 3.57
CA LEU A 342 7.06 23.80 3.24
C LEU A 342 7.60 24.80 2.19
N GLN A 343 6.77 25.06 1.18
CA GLN A 343 7.01 26.10 0.19
C GLN A 343 6.82 27.49 0.83
N ALA A 344 7.18 28.55 0.10
CA ALA A 344 7.10 29.93 0.60
C ALA A 344 5.67 30.36 0.98
N ASP A 345 4.65 29.66 0.47
CA ASP A 345 3.23 29.84 0.78
C ASP A 345 2.78 29.11 2.07
N GLY A 346 3.69 28.37 2.72
CA GLY A 346 3.41 27.60 3.93
C GLY A 346 2.73 26.25 3.68
N PHE A 347 2.76 25.73 2.44
CA PHE A 347 2.18 24.43 2.09
C PHE A 347 3.26 23.40 1.71
N HIS A 348 3.03 22.12 2.02
CA HIS A 348 3.84 21.05 1.43
C HIS A 348 3.61 21.01 -0.08
N PRO A 349 4.62 20.73 -0.92
CA PRO A 349 4.45 20.54 -2.36
C PRO A 349 3.27 19.64 -2.67
N TRP A 350 2.37 20.10 -3.52
CA TRP A 350 1.11 19.42 -3.81
C TRP A 350 0.79 19.48 -5.30
N SER A 351 -0.16 18.66 -5.75
CA SER A 351 -0.72 18.75 -7.10
C SER A 351 -2.13 18.19 -7.14
N ILE A 352 -2.87 18.55 -8.19
CA ILE A 352 -4.12 17.89 -8.56
C ILE A 352 -3.83 17.01 -9.76
N ILE A 353 -4.09 15.71 -9.63
CA ILE A 353 -3.84 14.74 -10.70
C ILE A 353 -5.12 13.97 -11.06
N PRO A 354 -5.26 13.47 -12.28
CA PRO A 354 -6.26 12.47 -12.60
C PRO A 354 -6.07 11.20 -11.76
N LEU A 355 -7.18 10.55 -11.36
CA LEU A 355 -7.11 9.28 -10.63
C LEU A 355 -6.34 8.19 -11.41
N THR A 356 -6.33 8.27 -12.74
CA THR A 356 -5.60 7.33 -13.62
C THR A 356 -4.08 7.37 -13.46
N ASN A 357 -3.53 8.42 -12.83
CA ASN A 357 -2.09 8.51 -12.56
C ASN A 357 -1.71 7.73 -11.28
N ILE A 358 -2.68 7.39 -10.43
CA ILE A 358 -2.45 6.61 -9.21
C ILE A 358 -2.34 5.13 -9.60
N CYS A 359 -1.21 4.52 -9.26
CA CYS A 359 -0.88 3.16 -9.69
C CYS A 359 -1.17 2.10 -8.63
N GLN A 360 -1.02 2.45 -7.35
CA GLN A 360 -1.29 1.58 -6.20
C GLN A 360 -1.32 2.40 -4.91
N SER A 361 -2.00 1.88 -3.89
CA SER A 361 -1.79 2.28 -2.51
C SER A 361 -0.39 1.86 -2.05
N CYS A 362 0.12 2.58 -1.05
CA CYS A 362 1.46 2.38 -0.52
C CYS A 362 1.40 2.54 0.99
N MET A 363 2.06 1.66 1.72
CA MET A 363 2.22 1.80 3.16
C MET A 363 3.57 2.45 3.48
N LEU A 364 3.53 3.59 4.18
CA LEU A 364 4.74 4.24 4.70
C LEU A 364 4.97 3.82 6.15
N SER A 365 6.17 3.33 6.46
CA SER A 365 6.60 3.02 7.82
C SER A 365 7.54 4.11 8.31
N PRO A 366 7.29 4.75 9.45
CA PRO A 366 8.17 5.79 9.95
C PRO A 366 9.56 5.23 10.27
N ASN A 367 10.58 6.06 10.10
CA ASN A 367 11.92 5.73 10.54
C ASN A 367 12.02 5.93 12.07
N PHE A 368 11.82 4.87 12.85
CA PHE A 368 11.82 4.91 14.32
C PHE A 368 13.20 5.29 14.94
N ALA A 369 14.26 5.30 14.15
CA ALA A 369 15.65 5.56 14.54
C ALA A 369 16.04 7.02 14.32
N SER A 370 15.50 7.64 13.27
CA SER A 370 15.78 9.03 12.96
C SER A 370 15.14 9.94 14.01
N THR A 371 16.00 10.51 14.85
CA THR A 371 15.84 11.71 15.69
C THR A 371 15.08 11.58 17.02
N ALA A 372 15.79 11.83 18.12
CA ALA A 372 15.88 13.11 18.82
C ALA A 372 14.63 14.03 18.96
N THR A 373 13.42 13.56 18.65
CA THR A 373 12.19 14.29 18.97
C THR A 373 11.56 13.69 20.22
N HIS A 374 11.40 14.53 21.25
CA HIS A 374 10.79 14.28 22.56
C HIS A 374 9.36 13.67 22.56
N ASN A 375 8.84 13.18 21.43
CA ASN A 375 7.41 12.90 21.23
C ASN A 375 7.06 11.61 20.48
N GLN A 376 7.97 10.64 20.29
CA GLN A 376 7.59 9.34 19.71
C GLN A 376 6.50 8.60 20.54
N ALA A 377 6.31 8.96 21.81
CA ALA A 377 5.23 8.44 22.65
C ALA A 377 3.84 8.95 22.25
N SER A 378 3.76 10.08 21.52
CA SER A 378 2.50 10.67 21.04
C SER A 378 2.08 10.18 19.66
N TRP A 379 2.92 9.34 19.01
CA TRP A 379 2.65 8.82 17.69
C TRP A 379 1.51 7.81 17.73
N THR A 380 0.57 7.98 16.79
CA THR A 380 -0.58 7.10 16.56
C THR A 380 -0.70 6.84 15.07
N SER A 381 -1.45 5.81 14.70
CA SER A 381 -1.71 5.48 13.29
C SER A 381 -2.36 6.62 12.49
N TYR A 382 -3.00 7.59 13.15
CA TYR A 382 -3.65 8.74 12.51
C TYR A 382 -2.71 9.94 12.32
N ASN A 383 -1.81 10.21 13.28
CA ASN A 383 -0.95 11.40 13.25
C ASN A 383 0.48 11.11 12.75
N ILE A 384 0.87 9.84 12.59
CA ILE A 384 2.25 9.47 12.29
C ILE A 384 2.74 10.09 10.97
N LEU A 385 1.88 10.15 9.96
CA LEU A 385 2.21 10.71 8.65
C LEU A 385 2.45 12.23 8.70
N ASP A 386 1.91 12.90 9.71
CA ASP A 386 2.08 14.33 9.96
C ASP A 386 3.22 14.60 10.96
N SER A 387 3.51 13.67 11.87
CA SER A 387 4.46 13.85 12.97
C SER A 387 5.88 13.35 12.66
N ALA A 388 6.02 12.28 11.87
CA ALA A 388 7.31 11.74 11.49
C ALA A 388 7.90 12.46 10.27
N THR A 389 9.20 12.68 10.29
CA THR A 389 9.91 13.42 9.23
C THR A 389 10.35 12.53 8.07
N SER A 390 10.59 11.24 8.34
CA SER A 390 11.14 10.29 7.38
C SER A 390 10.44 8.94 7.48
N PHE A 391 10.23 8.31 6.32
CA PHE A 391 9.52 7.06 6.17
C PHE A 391 10.25 6.12 5.20
N PHE A 392 10.08 4.82 5.41
CA PHE A 392 10.40 3.76 4.48
C PHE A 392 9.15 3.35 3.71
N ILE A 393 9.29 3.16 2.40
CA ILE A 393 8.26 2.55 1.57
C ILE A 393 8.24 1.05 1.82
N ASN A 394 7.10 0.53 2.27
CA ASN A 394 6.97 -0.90 2.56
C ASN A 394 6.64 -1.70 1.29
N ASN A 395 7.63 -2.41 0.76
CA ASN A 395 7.47 -3.25 -0.43
C ASN A 395 6.70 -4.55 -0.16
N TRP A 396 6.49 -4.89 1.11
CA TRP A 396 6.04 -6.21 1.55
C TRP A 396 4.53 -6.27 1.81
N VAL A 397 3.76 -5.29 1.33
CA VAL A 397 2.30 -5.25 1.54
C VAL A 397 1.58 -6.32 0.72
N SER A 398 2.02 -6.54 -0.52
CA SER A 398 1.43 -7.51 -1.43
C SER A 398 2.45 -7.99 -2.46
N VAL A 399 2.15 -9.09 -3.17
CA VAL A 399 3.01 -9.58 -4.26
C VAL A 399 3.12 -8.54 -5.39
N TYR A 400 2.04 -7.81 -5.67
CA TYR A 400 2.06 -6.71 -6.64
C TYR A 400 2.99 -5.57 -6.20
N THR A 401 2.93 -5.15 -4.93
CA THR A 401 3.81 -4.13 -4.38
C THR A 401 5.28 -4.57 -4.40
N TYR A 402 5.53 -5.86 -4.12
CA TYR A 402 6.85 -6.45 -4.25
C TYR A 402 7.33 -6.36 -5.70
N LYS A 403 6.55 -6.78 -6.69
CA LYS A 403 6.92 -6.71 -8.11
C LYS A 403 7.17 -5.29 -8.64
N THR A 404 6.45 -4.29 -8.13
CA THR A 404 6.42 -2.93 -8.72
C THR A 404 7.31 -1.92 -8.00
N ILE A 405 7.56 -2.09 -6.70
CA ILE A 405 8.38 -1.15 -5.90
C ILE A 405 9.76 -1.72 -5.59
N TYR A 406 9.86 -3.06 -5.45
CA TYR A 406 11.14 -3.70 -5.14
C TYR A 406 12.11 -3.52 -6.31
N LYS A 407 13.35 -3.14 -5.99
CA LYS A 407 14.43 -2.99 -6.97
C LYS A 407 15.39 -4.16 -6.83
N GLU A 408 15.49 -4.98 -7.87
CA GLU A 408 16.43 -6.11 -7.93
C GLU A 408 17.90 -5.67 -7.88
#